data_AF-A0A968XWY6-F1
#
_entry.id   AF-A0A968XWY6-F1
#
_cell.length_a   1.000
_cell.length_b   1.000
_cell.length_c   1.000
_cell.angle_alpha   90.00
_cell.angle_beta   90.00
_cell.angle_gamma   90.00
#
_symmetry.space_group_name_H-M   'P 1'
#
loop_
_entity.id
_entity.type
_entity.pdbx_description
1 polymer ?
#
loop_
_entity_poly.entity_id
_entity_poly.type
_entity_poly.pdbx_seq_one_letter_code
_entity_poly.pdbx_strand_id
1 'polypeptide(L)'
;LKIGLEKWRSRLHQAQGQGATEVGRDIQLLRRYESASAQHQPEAYAGAIDCFLCSEMRMTQVPRVARVARSGVHIHTITGYHHTLFEPPHVQHLAQQLEATMDAAMEAANVVSAETTPEVTSSVSVDSGSLAKNP
;
A
#
# COMPACT_ATOMS: atom_id res chain seq x y z
N LEU A 1 44.36 33.96 -21.30
CA LEU A 1 44.84 32.58 -21.54
C LEU A 1 44.38 31.52 -20.52
N LYS A 2 43.65 31.86 -19.44
CA LYS A 2 43.14 30.87 -18.45
C LYS A 2 41.84 30.13 -18.85
N ILE A 3 41.03 30.72 -19.75
CA ILE A 3 39.70 30.21 -20.13
C ILE A 3 39.78 28.95 -21.03
N GLY A 4 40.91 28.73 -21.70
CA GLY A 4 41.11 27.56 -22.57
C GLY A 4 41.37 26.26 -21.82
N LEU A 5 42.00 26.34 -20.64
CA LEU A 5 42.45 25.16 -19.88
C LEU A 5 41.29 24.48 -19.14
N GLU A 6 40.33 25.24 -18.63
CA GLU A 6 39.15 24.70 -17.94
C GLU A 6 38.20 24.02 -18.92
N LYS A 7 37.97 24.61 -20.09
CA LYS A 7 37.19 23.97 -21.17
C LYS A 7 37.86 22.68 -21.67
N TRP A 8 39.19 22.63 -21.70
CA TRP A 8 39.93 21.41 -22.02
C TRP A 8 39.82 20.34 -20.94
N ARG A 9 39.90 20.72 -19.65
CA ARG A 9 39.71 19.80 -18.52
C ARG A 9 38.30 19.20 -18.47
N SER A 10 37.26 20.00 -18.65
CA SER A 10 35.87 19.48 -18.69
C SER A 10 35.65 18.48 -19.83
N ARG A 11 36.28 18.68 -21.00
CA ARG A 11 36.19 17.75 -22.13
C ARG A 11 36.95 16.45 -21.88
N LEU A 12 38.09 16.50 -21.19
CA LEU A 12 38.86 15.31 -20.81
C LEU A 12 38.11 14.42 -19.81
N HIS A 13 37.42 15.00 -18.83
CA HIS A 13 36.57 14.22 -17.90
C HIS A 13 35.36 13.58 -18.58
N GLN A 14 34.82 14.23 -19.62
CA GLN A 14 33.70 13.70 -20.40
C GLN A 14 34.13 12.55 -21.35
N ALA A 15 35.36 12.60 -21.87
CA ALA A 15 35.91 11.59 -22.75
C ALA A 15 36.39 10.30 -22.03
N GLN A 16 36.71 10.38 -20.73
CA GLN A 16 37.22 9.23 -19.93
C GLN A 16 36.12 8.39 -19.26
N GLY A 17 34.84 8.57 -19.59
CA GLY A 17 33.75 7.72 -19.06
C GLY A 17 33.44 7.91 -17.58
N GLN A 18 34.11 8.83 -16.87
CA GLN A 18 33.84 9.22 -15.48
C GLN A 18 32.96 10.48 -15.39
N GLY A 19 32.11 10.72 -16.39
CA GLY A 19 31.51 12.03 -16.67
C GLY A 19 30.11 12.28 -16.13
N ALA A 20 29.63 11.53 -15.14
CA ALA A 20 28.45 11.96 -14.38
C ALA A 20 28.94 12.54 -13.06
N THR A 21 28.91 13.88 -12.95
CA THR A 21 28.95 14.54 -11.64
C THR A 21 27.89 13.90 -10.75
N GLU A 22 28.11 13.87 -9.44
CA GLU A 22 27.15 13.33 -8.47
C GLU A 22 25.73 13.86 -8.73
N VAL A 23 25.62 15.17 -8.95
CA VAL A 23 24.39 15.86 -9.40
C VAL A 23 23.78 15.24 -10.66
N GLY A 24 24.59 14.87 -11.66
CA GLY A 24 24.11 14.23 -12.88
C GLY A 24 23.55 12.82 -12.66
N ARG A 25 24.07 12.08 -11.66
CA ARG A 25 23.54 10.77 -11.28
C ARG A 25 22.21 10.90 -10.55
N ASP A 26 22.09 11.86 -9.63
CA ASP A 26 20.86 12.12 -8.88
C ASP A 26 19.71 12.55 -9.80
N ILE A 27 20.00 13.44 -10.77
CA ILE A 27 19.01 13.85 -11.78
C ILE A 27 18.52 12.65 -12.59
N GLN A 28 19.42 11.72 -12.96
CA GLN A 28 19.01 10.52 -13.70
C GLN A 28 18.15 9.58 -12.85
N LEU A 29 18.47 9.45 -11.55
CA LEU A 29 17.68 8.65 -10.62
C LEU A 29 16.25 9.21 -10.49
N LEU A 30 16.12 10.53 -10.26
CA LEU A 30 14.82 11.19 -10.16
C LEU A 30 13.98 11.00 -11.42
N ARG A 31 14.57 11.19 -12.61
CA ARG A 31 13.87 10.99 -13.88
C ARG A 31 13.39 9.55 -14.07
N ARG A 32 14.20 8.56 -13.68
CA ARG A 32 13.81 7.15 -13.75
C ARG A 32 12.67 6.84 -12.79
N TYR A 33 12.73 7.37 -11.57
CA TYR A 33 11.65 7.24 -10.60
C TYR A 33 10.35 7.87 -11.12
N GLU A 34 10.39 9.11 -11.61
CA GLU A 34 9.23 9.79 -12.15
C GLU A 34 8.62 9.04 -13.34
N SER A 35 9.45 8.56 -14.27
CA SER A 35 9.00 7.75 -15.41
C SER A 35 8.36 6.43 -14.95
N ALA A 36 8.97 5.73 -14.00
CA ALA A 36 8.43 4.48 -13.49
C ALA A 36 7.10 4.71 -12.76
N SER A 37 7.02 5.76 -11.93
CA SER A 37 5.81 6.13 -11.20
C SER A 37 4.67 6.54 -12.13
N ALA A 38 4.96 7.26 -13.21
CA ALA A 38 3.98 7.69 -14.20
C ALA A 38 3.44 6.53 -15.06
N GLN A 39 4.28 5.52 -15.33
CA GLN A 39 3.91 4.37 -16.16
C GLN A 39 3.29 3.23 -15.36
N HIS A 40 3.52 3.18 -14.04
CA HIS A 40 2.96 2.15 -13.18
C HIS A 40 1.44 2.35 -13.00
N GLN A 41 0.68 1.32 -13.37
CA GLN A 41 -0.76 1.23 -13.13
C GLN A 41 -1.00 0.16 -12.07
N PRO A 42 -1.33 0.53 -10.82
CA PRO A 42 -1.57 -0.45 -9.79
C PRO A 42 -2.84 -1.25 -10.10
N GLU A 43 -2.81 -2.56 -9.83
CA GLU A 43 -3.98 -3.42 -9.95
C GLU A 43 -5.00 -3.11 -8.86
N ALA A 44 -6.27 -3.47 -9.12
CA ALA A 44 -7.33 -3.31 -8.13
C ALA A 44 -7.11 -4.27 -6.96
N TYR A 45 -7.06 -3.71 -5.75
CA TYR A 45 -6.95 -4.43 -4.50
C TYR A 45 -8.33 -4.74 -3.94
N ALA A 46 -8.60 -6.03 -3.65
CA ALA A 46 -9.89 -6.47 -3.15
C ALA A 46 -10.14 -6.08 -1.68
N GLY A 47 -9.08 -5.95 -0.88
CA GLY A 47 -9.17 -5.60 0.54
C GLY A 47 -9.44 -4.12 0.79
N ALA A 48 -9.71 -3.81 2.05
CA ALA A 48 -9.69 -2.43 2.54
C ALA A 48 -8.24 -1.94 2.68
N ILE A 49 -8.01 -0.65 2.47
CA ILE A 49 -6.69 -0.04 2.65
C ILE A 49 -6.75 0.99 3.77
N ASP A 50 -5.93 0.81 4.80
CA ASP A 50 -5.64 1.85 5.79
C ASP A 50 -4.51 2.75 5.30
N CYS A 51 -4.80 4.04 5.16
CA CYS A 51 -3.90 5.03 4.61
C CYS A 51 -3.58 6.10 5.67
N PHE A 52 -2.35 6.05 6.19
CA PHE A 52 -1.83 7.05 7.12
C PHE A 52 -1.23 8.23 6.36
N LEU A 53 -1.87 9.39 6.45
CA LEU A 53 -1.49 10.59 5.73
C LEU A 53 -1.04 11.69 6.68
N CYS A 54 0.06 12.34 6.32
CA CYS A 54 0.44 13.61 6.94
C CYS A 54 -0.60 14.69 6.63
N SER A 55 -0.80 15.63 7.55
CA SER A 55 -1.82 16.68 7.43
C SER A 55 -1.72 17.52 6.15
N GLU A 56 -0.52 17.70 5.56
CA GLU A 56 -0.36 18.46 4.31
C GLU A 56 -0.86 17.72 3.05
N MET A 57 -0.93 16.38 3.10
CA MET A 57 -1.09 15.53 1.91
C MET A 57 -2.53 15.09 1.64
N ARG A 58 -3.48 15.49 2.50
CA ARG A 58 -4.85 14.93 2.52
C ARG A 58 -5.59 15.04 1.19
N MET A 59 -5.37 16.10 0.40
CA MET A 59 -6.14 16.35 -0.82
C MET A 59 -5.52 15.75 -2.09
N THR A 60 -4.23 15.41 -2.09
CA THR A 60 -3.52 15.02 -3.33
C THR A 60 -3.42 13.51 -3.52
N GLN A 61 -3.33 12.72 -2.44
CA GLN A 61 -3.06 11.28 -2.55
C GLN A 61 -4.28 10.38 -2.40
N VAL A 62 -5.29 10.82 -1.61
CA VAL A 62 -6.51 10.05 -1.36
C VAL A 62 -7.21 9.60 -2.65
N PRO A 63 -7.40 10.46 -3.67
CA PRO A 63 -8.07 10.04 -4.90
C PRO A 63 -7.32 8.95 -5.67
N ARG A 64 -6.00 8.83 -5.53
CA ARG A 64 -5.20 7.81 -6.23
C ARG A 64 -5.32 6.45 -5.57
N VAL A 65 -5.23 6.39 -4.24
CA VAL A 65 -5.36 5.14 -3.47
C VAL A 65 -6.81 4.63 -3.50
N ALA A 66 -7.79 5.53 -3.43
CA ALA A 66 -9.20 5.17 -3.51
C ALA A 66 -9.58 4.50 -4.83
N ARG A 67 -8.87 4.80 -5.93
CA ARG A 67 -9.11 4.17 -7.23
C ARG A 67 -8.75 2.68 -7.28
N VAL A 68 -7.87 2.22 -6.40
CA VAL A 68 -7.39 0.84 -6.42
C VAL A 68 -8.06 -0.01 -5.34
N ALA A 69 -8.55 0.58 -4.25
CA ALA A 69 -9.20 -0.15 -3.16
C ALA A 69 -10.68 -0.44 -3.45
N ARG A 70 -11.03 -1.69 -3.75
CA ARG A 70 -12.42 -2.08 -4.03
C ARG A 70 -13.31 -2.03 -2.78
N SER A 71 -12.75 -2.38 -1.63
CA SER A 71 -13.48 -2.36 -0.35
C SER A 71 -13.36 -1.02 0.39
N GLY A 72 -12.85 0.02 -0.29
CA GLY A 72 -12.71 1.36 0.27
C GLY A 72 -11.35 1.64 0.93
N VAL A 73 -11.18 2.89 1.36
CA VAL A 73 -9.97 3.38 2.01
C VAL A 73 -10.33 4.06 3.33
N HIS A 74 -9.69 3.63 4.42
CA HIS A 74 -9.73 4.31 5.71
C HIS A 74 -8.55 5.28 5.78
N ILE A 75 -8.81 6.53 6.15
CA ILE A 75 -7.78 7.57 6.17
C ILE A 75 -7.52 7.97 7.60
N HIS A 76 -6.28 7.77 8.03
CA HIS A 76 -5.78 8.13 9.35
C HIS A 76 -4.86 9.34 9.20
N THR A 77 -5.15 10.43 9.91
CA THR A 77 -4.32 11.64 9.80
C THR A 77 -3.25 11.65 10.88
N ILE A 78 -1.99 11.80 10.46
CA ILE A 78 -0.84 12.05 11.32
C ILE A 78 -0.46 13.52 11.20
N THR A 79 -0.22 14.18 12.33
CA THR A 79 0.28 15.56 12.32
C THR A 79 1.69 15.61 11.75
N GLY A 80 2.08 16.74 11.17
CA GLY A 80 3.43 16.95 10.63
C GLY A 80 3.50 16.88 9.11
N TYR A 81 4.73 16.77 8.61
CA TYR A 81 5.07 16.82 7.18
C TYR A 81 5.53 15.45 6.69
N HIS A 82 5.44 15.21 5.38
CA HIS A 82 5.86 13.91 4.81
C HIS A 82 7.33 13.58 5.14
N HIS A 83 8.21 14.58 5.11
CA HIS A 83 9.64 14.40 5.40
C HIS A 83 9.96 14.28 6.90
N THR A 84 9.03 14.65 7.81
CA THR A 84 9.22 14.54 9.27
C THR A 84 8.38 13.43 9.90
N LEU A 85 7.60 12.68 9.12
CA LEU A 85 6.66 11.68 9.62
C LEU A 85 7.33 10.61 10.50
N PHE A 86 8.58 10.26 10.19
CA PHE A 86 9.35 9.23 10.88
C PHE A 86 10.23 9.78 12.00
N GLU A 87 10.08 11.06 12.35
CA GLU A 87 10.78 11.70 13.46
C GLU A 87 9.84 11.88 14.66
N PRO A 88 10.36 11.95 15.90
CA PRO A 88 9.55 12.32 17.06
C PRO A 88 8.96 13.74 16.91
N PRO A 89 7.72 13.99 17.37
CA PRO A 89 6.82 13.03 18.03
C PRO A 89 5.97 12.20 17.04
N HIS A 90 6.02 12.49 15.74
CA HIS A 90 5.11 11.95 14.73
C HIS A 90 5.18 10.45 14.58
N VAL A 91 6.40 9.88 14.66
CA VAL A 91 6.60 8.42 14.57
C VAL A 91 5.92 7.67 15.71
N GLN A 92 5.79 8.29 16.90
CA GLN A 92 5.11 7.67 18.04
C GLN A 92 3.60 7.66 17.83
N HIS A 93 3.05 8.77 17.32
CA HIS A 93 1.63 8.82 16.95
C HIS A 93 1.29 7.84 15.82
N LEU A 94 2.17 7.71 14.82
CA LEU A 94 2.01 6.73 13.75
C LEU A 94 2.01 5.29 14.29
N ALA A 95 2.95 4.96 15.18
CA ALA A 95 3.01 3.65 15.80
C ALA A 95 1.72 3.31 16.58
N GLN A 96 1.22 4.25 17.39
CA GLN A 96 -0.02 4.08 18.16
C GLN A 96 -1.23 3.85 17.25
N GLN A 97 -1.38 4.64 16.18
CA GLN A 97 -2.50 4.44 15.26
C GLN A 97 -2.38 3.13 14.47
N LEU A 98 -1.15 2.73 14.11
CA LEU A 98 -0.91 1.46 13.42
C LEU A 98 -1.29 0.27 14.31
N GLU A 99 -0.85 0.26 15.56
CA GLU A 99 -1.17 -0.79 16.54
C GLU A 99 -2.69 -0.93 16.71
N ALA A 100 -3.39 0.18 16.98
CA ALA A 100 -4.85 0.17 17.11
C ALA A 100 -5.58 -0.34 15.85
N THR A 101 -5.05 -0.02 14.66
CA THR A 101 -5.65 -0.47 13.39
C THR A 101 -5.42 -1.97 13.16
N MET A 102 -4.24 -2.48 13.53
CA MET A 102 -3.93 -3.91 13.43
C MET A 102 -4.73 -4.73 14.42
N ASP A 103 -4.87 -4.26 15.66
CA ASP A 103 -5.68 -4.92 16.69
C ASP A 103 -7.15 -5.02 16.24
N ALA A 104 -7.72 -3.91 15.76
CA ALA A 104 -9.09 -3.90 15.23
C ALA A 104 -9.27 -4.87 14.04
N ALA A 105 -8.28 -4.95 13.15
CA ALA A 105 -8.32 -5.88 12.02
C ALA A 105 -8.24 -7.35 12.46
N MET A 106 -7.42 -7.66 13.47
CA MET A 106 -7.29 -9.02 14.03
C MET A 106 -8.57 -9.43 14.77
N GLU A 107 -9.19 -8.52 15.52
CA GLU A 107 -10.49 -8.77 16.16
C GLU A 107 -11.57 -9.05 15.12
N ALA A 108 -11.67 -8.24 14.06
CA ALA A 108 -12.64 -8.44 12.98
C ALA A 108 -12.45 -9.79 12.27
N ALA A 109 -11.21 -10.22 12.05
CA ALA A 109 -10.91 -11.52 11.44
C ALA A 109 -11.33 -12.71 12.33
N ASN A 110 -11.19 -12.59 13.66
CA ASN A 110 -11.58 -13.63 14.60
C ASN A 110 -13.10 -13.79 14.71
N VAL A 111 -13.89 -12.70 14.60
CA VAL A 111 -15.36 -12.79 14.64
C VAL A 111 -15.91 -13.53 13.42
N VAL A 112 -15.35 -13.30 12.23
CA VAL A 112 -15.80 -13.97 10.99
C VAL A 112 -15.54 -15.48 11.00
N SER A 113 -14.55 -15.95 11.76
CA SER A 113 -14.25 -17.39 11.89
C SER A 113 -15.22 -18.15 12.81
N ALA A 114 -16.01 -17.45 13.62
CA ALA A 114 -16.92 -18.06 14.59
C ALA A 114 -18.34 -18.33 14.05
N GLU A 115 -18.71 -17.81 12.87
CA GLU A 115 -20.09 -17.82 12.37
C GLU A 115 -20.35 -18.81 11.22
N THR A 116 -19.36 -19.60 10.80
CA THR A 116 -19.55 -20.67 9.81
C THR A 116 -19.73 -22.04 10.45
N THR A 117 -20.93 -22.28 11.00
CA THR A 117 -21.44 -23.65 11.22
C THR A 117 -22.81 -23.76 10.56
N PRO A 118 -22.94 -24.40 9.38
CA PRO A 118 -24.24 -24.86 8.95
C PRO A 118 -24.56 -26.13 9.75
N GLU A 119 -25.40 -25.97 10.77
CA GLU A 119 -26.04 -27.09 11.47
C GLU A 119 -27.03 -27.77 10.50
N VAL A 120 -26.52 -28.64 9.62
CA VAL A 120 -27.37 -29.55 8.85
C VAL A 120 -27.67 -30.75 9.75
N THR A 121 -28.72 -30.62 10.55
CA THR A 121 -29.41 -31.77 11.15
C THR A 121 -30.16 -32.52 10.05
N SER A 122 -29.43 -33.31 9.27
CA SER A 122 -30.03 -34.36 8.44
C SER A 122 -30.39 -35.54 9.34
N SER A 123 -31.57 -35.50 9.97
CA SER A 123 -32.15 -36.67 10.61
C SER A 123 -32.53 -37.70 9.54
N VAL A 124 -31.75 -38.77 9.50
CA VAL A 124 -32.08 -40.04 8.83
C VAL A 124 -33.36 -40.60 9.45
N SER A 125 -34.39 -40.82 8.64
CA SER A 125 -35.50 -41.71 8.98
C SER A 125 -35.48 -42.89 8.02
N VAL A 126 -34.94 -44.00 8.49
CA VAL A 126 -35.19 -45.33 7.94
C VAL A 126 -36.49 -45.80 8.57
N ASP A 127 -37.53 -46.01 7.76
CA ASP A 127 -38.62 -46.90 8.16
C ASP A 127 -38.83 -47.96 7.09
N SER A 128 -38.81 -49.20 7.56
CA SER A 128 -38.86 -50.42 6.78
C SER A 128 -40.14 -51.14 7.15
N GLY A 129 -41.02 -51.36 6.18
CA GLY A 129 -41.84 -52.57 6.17
C GLY A 129 -43.36 -52.40 6.03
N SER A 130 -43.84 -52.98 4.93
CA SER A 130 -44.78 -54.11 4.93
C SER A 130 -46.30 -53.84 4.79
N LEU A 131 -46.82 -54.43 3.71
CA LEU A 131 -48.12 -55.11 3.52
C LEU A 131 -49.42 -54.40 3.95
N ALA A 132 -50.27 -54.10 2.96
CA ALA A 132 -51.61 -54.66 2.91
C ALA A 132 -52.18 -54.62 1.47
N LYS A 133 -52.77 -55.76 1.08
CA LYS A 133 -53.60 -55.96 -0.11
C LYS A 133 -55.06 -55.55 0.18
N ASN A 134 -55.78 -55.26 -0.92
CA ASN A 134 -57.22 -55.45 -1.16
C ASN A 134 -58.22 -54.38 -0.69
N PRO A 135 -59.42 -54.30 -1.31
CA PRO A 135 -60.00 -55.20 -2.34
C PRO A 135 -60.03 -54.65 -3.78
#